data_AF-A0A4Y2UI64-F1
#
_entry.id   AF-A0A4Y2UI64-F1
#
_cell.length_a   1.000
_cell.length_b   1.000
_cell.length_c   1.000
_cell.angle_alpha   90.00
_cell.angle_beta   90.00
_cell.angle_gamma   90.00
#
_symmetry.space_group_name_H-M   'P 1'
#
loop_
_entity.id
_entity.type
_entity.pdbx_description
1 polymer ?
#
loop_
_entity_poly.entity_id
_entity_poly.type
_entity_poly.pdbx_seq_one_letter_code
_entity_poly.pdbx_strand_id
1 'polypeptide(L)'
;MSGGRPTTFLYYPKRKGNEYYIKTKDHKVIFTIRDNEPIYAKDKHGNEIYPEENGVQVFIKTSKGPIYAKNALKQEIYPKDKQKNDKPILTQSGVQYAKDKDGNELYPKLADGNEILYDRFAYTATGVMKYPLYKDKRPQYEKDRLTKDEIYHISPKTGTLVIGKDKDGNEVYAKKANGDEFYPAMGIHAKTKDGFPIYAVSDNGEIIFPKDVEGNEYYLKDKNDYDIIYSAKKLLPRYAKDKYGTEIYPVQEMISDFGSYMEVIIREKYALRNNEPYYPLDAYGNEYIIHKKDAKGNFDEEASFPISYPITNDKLVIIPKVKNKPYILKNGVPYLTSKNIMGLLFRDRLGFHDFITHIYSIRDSRSTKKMYKILLSGSSREVIRNRFIHNRVAKTPTLPDETPKKKGIWSSFILLIVFAVIGCFIFFAVRR
;
A
#
# COMPACT_ATOMS: atom_id res chain seq x y z
N MET A 1 -3.20 -67.08 -5.34
CA MET A 1 -2.14 -67.33 -4.34
C MET A 1 -0.92 -66.54 -4.77
N SER A 2 -0.83 -65.27 -4.39
CA SER A 2 -0.12 -64.78 -3.19
C SER A 2 1.38 -65.09 -3.22
N GLY A 3 2.18 -64.11 -3.65
CA GLY A 3 3.62 -64.18 -3.62
C GLY A 3 4.27 -62.80 -3.70
N GLY A 4 3.72 -61.81 -2.99
CA GLY A 4 4.39 -60.55 -2.79
C GLY A 4 5.69 -60.76 -2.03
N ARG A 5 6.82 -60.33 -2.62
CA ARG A 5 8.03 -60.00 -1.87
C ARG A 5 8.41 -58.55 -2.19
N PRO A 6 8.19 -57.62 -1.25
CA PRO A 6 8.74 -56.28 -1.36
C PRO A 6 10.27 -56.34 -1.26
N THR A 7 10.89 -55.48 -2.05
CA THR A 7 12.30 -55.11 -2.12
C THR A 7 13.00 -55.07 -0.76
N THR A 8 14.00 -55.92 -0.55
CA THR A 8 14.85 -55.94 0.64
C THR A 8 15.85 -54.78 0.59
N PHE A 9 15.65 -53.70 1.36
CA PHE A 9 16.66 -52.65 1.51
C PHE A 9 17.77 -53.14 2.46
N LEU A 10 18.90 -53.55 1.89
CA LEU A 10 20.09 -53.96 2.63
C LEU A 10 20.97 -52.74 2.90
N TYR A 11 21.02 -52.37 4.17
CA TYR A 11 21.94 -51.39 4.63
C TYR A 11 23.13 -52.08 5.35
N TYR A 12 24.36 -51.98 4.81
CA TYR A 12 25.67 -52.26 5.42
C TYR A 12 26.53 -51.01 5.75
N PRO A 13 27.06 -50.85 6.97
CA PRO A 13 28.22 -49.99 7.19
C PRO A 13 29.53 -50.72 6.87
N LYS A 14 30.33 -50.15 5.97
CA LYS A 14 31.64 -50.69 5.59
C LYS A 14 32.72 -49.83 6.25
N ARG A 15 33.55 -50.41 7.11
CA ARG A 15 34.74 -49.75 7.67
C ARG A 15 35.76 -49.57 6.54
N LYS A 16 36.19 -48.33 6.31
CA LYS A 16 37.31 -48.00 5.40
C LYS A 16 38.14 -46.89 6.07
N GLY A 17 38.99 -47.26 7.04
CA GLY A 17 39.75 -46.29 7.84
C GLY A 17 38.99 -45.79 9.09
N ASN A 18 38.85 -44.47 9.24
CA ASN A 18 38.35 -43.78 10.44
C ASN A 18 36.84 -43.38 10.40
N GLU A 19 36.09 -43.76 9.37
CA GLU A 19 34.67 -43.40 9.21
C GLU A 19 33.72 -44.60 9.47
N TYR A 20 32.55 -44.32 10.07
CA TYR A 20 31.52 -45.30 10.41
C TYR A 20 30.17 -44.88 9.82
N TYR A 21 29.56 -45.71 8.98
CA TYR A 21 28.13 -45.60 8.66
C TYR A 21 27.35 -46.48 9.65
N ILE A 22 26.03 -46.32 9.75
CA ILE A 22 25.12 -47.39 10.19
C ILE A 22 23.93 -47.36 9.24
N LYS A 23 23.24 -48.49 9.19
CA LYS A 23 22.50 -48.85 8.03
C LYS A 23 21.42 -49.84 8.51
N THR A 24 20.15 -49.49 8.25
CA THR A 24 18.91 -50.19 8.63
C THR A 24 18.61 -51.53 7.96
N LYS A 25 18.11 -52.54 8.68
CA LYS A 25 17.02 -53.39 8.15
C LYS A 25 15.60 -52.97 8.56
N ASP A 26 15.33 -51.71 8.97
CA ASP A 26 14.89 -51.21 10.30
C ASP A 26 15.93 -50.92 11.43
N HIS A 27 17.24 -51.06 11.15
CA HIS A 27 18.40 -50.72 12.05
C HIS A 27 18.97 -49.28 11.87
N LYS A 28 18.26 -48.21 12.29
CA LYS A 28 18.62 -46.81 11.97
C LYS A 28 19.79 -46.30 12.81
N VAL A 29 20.93 -45.98 12.18
CA VAL A 29 21.72 -44.79 12.56
C VAL A 29 22.23 -44.15 11.28
N ILE A 30 22.16 -42.82 11.17
CA ILE A 30 22.26 -42.14 9.87
C ILE A 30 23.10 -40.86 9.99
N PHE A 31 24.23 -41.02 10.66
CA PHE A 31 25.38 -40.12 10.54
C PHE A 31 26.64 -40.93 10.24
N THR A 32 27.61 -40.29 9.58
CA THR A 32 28.98 -40.80 9.41
C THR A 32 29.95 -39.88 10.13
N ILE A 33 31.19 -40.30 10.32
CA ILE A 33 32.24 -39.46 10.92
C ILE A 33 33.15 -39.01 9.78
N ARG A 34 33.42 -37.72 9.68
CA ARG A 34 34.41 -37.14 8.76
C ARG A 34 35.23 -36.13 9.53
N ASP A 35 36.55 -36.19 9.42
CA ASP A 35 37.47 -35.29 10.15
C ASP A 35 37.21 -35.30 11.67
N ASN A 36 36.90 -36.48 12.24
CA ASN A 36 36.50 -36.71 13.63
C ASN A 36 35.19 -36.04 14.08
N GLU A 37 34.38 -35.51 13.15
CA GLU A 37 33.06 -34.92 13.45
C GLU A 37 31.92 -35.75 12.85
N PRO A 38 30.79 -35.91 13.56
CA PRO A 38 29.61 -36.53 13.00
C PRO A 38 28.96 -35.63 11.94
N ILE A 39 28.61 -36.21 10.79
CA ILE A 39 27.88 -35.58 9.69
C ILE A 39 26.70 -36.47 9.30
N TYR A 40 25.59 -35.91 8.81
CA TYR A 40 24.45 -36.72 8.39
C TYR A 40 24.79 -37.62 7.19
N ALA A 41 24.23 -38.84 7.18
CA ALA A 41 24.27 -39.71 6.02
C ALA A 41 23.36 -39.15 4.91
N LYS A 42 23.69 -39.42 3.64
CA LYS A 42 22.94 -38.95 2.48
C LYS A 42 22.22 -40.08 1.76
N ASP A 43 21.02 -39.80 1.22
CA ASP A 43 20.33 -40.69 0.29
C ASP A 43 20.94 -40.61 -1.13
N LYS A 44 20.39 -41.41 -2.06
CA LYS A 44 20.82 -41.45 -3.47
C LYS A 44 20.59 -40.14 -4.23
N HIS A 45 19.77 -39.24 -3.69
CA HIS A 45 19.45 -37.93 -4.25
C HIS A 45 20.27 -36.81 -3.61
N GLY A 46 21.12 -37.14 -2.62
CA GLY A 46 21.95 -36.18 -1.91
C GLY A 46 21.27 -35.49 -0.72
N ASN A 47 20.07 -35.93 -0.30
CA ASN A 47 19.44 -35.43 0.92
C ASN A 47 20.08 -36.07 2.14
N GLU A 48 20.43 -35.26 3.12
CA GLU A 48 20.84 -35.72 4.44
C GLU A 48 19.64 -36.25 5.22
N ILE A 49 19.84 -37.34 5.96
CA ILE A 49 18.76 -38.08 6.62
C ILE A 49 18.93 -38.00 8.13
N TYR A 50 17.87 -37.57 8.81
CA TYR A 50 17.82 -37.57 10.27
C TYR A 50 17.75 -38.96 10.86
N PRO A 51 18.61 -39.31 11.85
CA PRO A 51 18.39 -40.44 12.75
C PRO A 51 17.00 -40.40 13.35
N GLU A 52 16.35 -41.54 13.45
CA GLU A 52 15.01 -41.64 14.03
C GLU A 52 15.02 -42.71 15.12
N GLU A 53 14.52 -42.33 16.28
CA GLU A 53 14.42 -43.15 17.46
C GLU A 53 12.98 -43.08 17.97
N ASN A 54 12.33 -44.24 18.11
CA ASN A 54 10.93 -44.34 18.56
C ASN A 54 9.96 -43.44 17.76
N GLY A 55 10.17 -43.32 16.44
CA GLY A 55 9.36 -42.48 15.56
C GLY A 55 9.62 -40.97 15.70
N VAL A 56 10.71 -40.57 16.35
CA VAL A 56 11.14 -39.16 16.51
C VAL A 56 12.48 -38.98 15.83
N GLN A 57 12.60 -37.97 14.96
CA GLN A 57 13.87 -37.61 14.35
C GLN A 57 14.76 -36.84 15.33
N VAL A 58 16.06 -37.15 15.38
CA VAL A 58 16.99 -36.65 16.39
C VAL A 58 18.14 -35.90 15.73
N PHE A 59 18.52 -34.76 16.30
CA PHE A 59 19.69 -33.99 15.86
C PHE A 59 20.99 -34.75 16.11
N ILE A 60 21.98 -34.59 15.24
CA ILE A 60 23.37 -34.92 15.56
C ILE A 60 24.06 -33.72 16.19
N LYS A 61 24.97 -33.99 17.14
CA LYS A 61 25.77 -33.00 17.84
C LYS A 61 27.23 -33.11 17.41
N THR A 62 27.78 -32.01 16.91
CA THR A 62 29.20 -31.82 16.61
C THR A 62 29.91 -31.19 17.81
N SER A 63 31.23 -31.04 17.76
CA SER A 63 31.97 -30.23 18.76
C SER A 63 31.46 -28.79 18.88
N LYS A 64 30.86 -28.24 17.82
CA LYS A 64 30.26 -26.89 17.77
C LYS A 64 28.80 -26.86 18.22
N GLY A 65 28.21 -28.01 18.53
CA GLY A 65 26.81 -28.16 18.95
C GLY A 65 25.94 -28.91 17.93
N PRO A 66 24.62 -28.95 18.17
CA PRO A 66 23.65 -29.59 17.28
C PRO A 66 23.57 -28.89 15.92
N ILE A 67 23.39 -29.68 14.86
CA ILE A 67 23.29 -29.16 13.47
C ILE A 67 22.05 -29.69 12.76
N TYR A 68 21.57 -28.94 11.76
CA TYR A 68 20.47 -29.38 10.89
C TYR A 68 20.97 -30.25 9.74
N ALA A 69 20.16 -31.22 9.34
CA ALA A 69 20.35 -31.95 8.09
C ALA A 69 19.97 -31.04 6.93
N LYS A 70 20.57 -31.26 5.76
CA LYS A 70 20.32 -30.50 4.54
C LYS A 70 19.75 -31.37 3.42
N ASN A 71 18.77 -30.85 2.70
CA ASN A 71 18.28 -31.49 1.48
C ASN A 71 19.30 -31.35 0.32
N ALA A 72 19.01 -31.95 -0.82
CA ALA A 72 19.85 -31.90 -2.02
C ALA A 72 20.10 -30.46 -2.55
N LEU A 73 19.21 -29.51 -2.22
CA LEU A 73 19.34 -28.09 -2.55
C LEU A 73 20.18 -27.31 -1.52
N LYS A 74 20.80 -28.00 -0.55
CA LYS A 74 21.57 -27.44 0.56
C LYS A 74 20.76 -26.61 1.56
N GLN A 75 19.43 -26.69 1.52
CA GLN A 75 18.56 -26.09 2.53
C GLN A 75 18.50 -27.00 3.75
N GLU A 76 18.65 -26.40 4.93
CA GLU A 76 18.45 -27.07 6.20
C GLU A 76 16.98 -27.45 6.38
N ILE A 77 16.75 -28.65 6.90
CA ILE A 77 15.43 -29.21 7.15
C ILE A 77 15.29 -29.49 8.65
N TYR A 78 14.08 -29.36 9.19
CA TYR A 78 13.81 -29.67 10.58
C TYR A 78 13.63 -31.18 10.79
N PRO A 79 14.07 -31.74 11.92
CA PRO A 79 13.64 -33.06 12.34
C PRO A 79 12.18 -33.01 12.78
N LYS A 80 11.47 -34.11 12.57
CA LYS A 80 10.07 -34.32 12.95
C LYS A 80 9.89 -35.00 14.31
N ASP A 81 8.85 -34.62 15.05
CA ASP A 81 8.34 -35.37 16.21
C ASP A 81 7.40 -36.53 15.78
N LYS A 82 6.83 -37.25 16.76
CA LYS A 82 5.88 -38.36 16.50
C LYS A 82 4.62 -37.89 15.76
N GLN A 83 4.23 -36.64 15.98
CA GLN A 83 3.08 -35.99 15.38
C GLN A 83 3.40 -35.36 14.01
N LYS A 84 4.65 -35.44 13.55
CA LYS A 84 5.18 -34.85 12.32
C LYS A 84 5.32 -33.32 12.34
N ASN A 85 5.39 -32.71 13.53
CA ASN A 85 5.76 -31.30 13.68
C ASN A 85 7.28 -31.14 13.55
N ASP A 86 7.72 -30.02 12.98
CA ASP A 86 9.12 -29.61 12.97
C ASP A 86 9.59 -29.27 14.37
N LYS A 87 10.81 -29.70 14.71
CA LYS A 87 11.46 -29.38 15.97
C LYS A 87 12.66 -28.47 15.73
N PRO A 88 12.67 -27.23 16.23
CA PRO A 88 13.88 -26.43 16.19
C PRO A 88 14.89 -26.87 17.26
N ILE A 89 16.13 -26.42 17.11
CA ILE A 89 17.17 -26.55 18.12
C ILE A 89 16.93 -25.48 19.19
N LEU A 90 16.74 -25.91 20.43
CA LEU A 90 16.66 -25.04 21.60
C LEU A 90 18.03 -25.02 22.29
N THR A 91 18.59 -23.83 22.48
CA THR A 91 19.86 -23.58 23.16
C THR A 91 19.63 -22.75 24.42
N GLN A 92 20.66 -22.58 25.24
CA GLN A 92 20.61 -21.68 26.40
C GLN A 92 20.38 -20.21 26.01
N SER A 93 20.77 -19.82 24.79
CA SER A 93 20.61 -18.47 24.25
C SER A 93 19.31 -18.28 23.44
N GLY A 94 18.43 -19.29 23.41
CA GLY A 94 17.14 -19.26 22.74
C GLY A 94 17.03 -20.28 21.61
N VAL A 95 16.24 -19.96 20.59
CA VAL A 95 15.99 -20.87 19.46
C VAL A 95 16.94 -20.61 18.28
N GLN A 96 17.48 -21.69 17.72
CA GLN A 96 18.18 -21.67 16.43
C GLN A 96 17.24 -22.22 15.37
N TYR A 97 16.92 -21.43 14.34
CA TYR A 97 16.10 -21.88 13.22
C TYR A 97 16.94 -22.48 12.09
N ALA A 98 16.35 -23.43 11.36
CA ALA A 98 16.90 -23.96 10.11
C ALA A 98 16.94 -22.87 9.04
N LYS A 99 17.90 -22.92 8.12
CA LYS A 99 18.09 -21.94 7.04
C LYS A 99 17.92 -22.53 5.65
N ASP A 100 17.38 -21.74 4.73
CA ASP A 100 17.42 -22.08 3.31
C ASP A 100 18.85 -21.96 2.72
N LYS A 101 18.98 -22.29 1.43
CA LYS A 101 20.26 -22.24 0.71
C LYS A 101 20.88 -20.84 0.65
N ASP A 102 20.06 -19.80 0.81
CA ASP A 102 20.46 -18.39 0.75
C ASP A 102 20.73 -17.83 2.15
N GLY A 103 20.55 -18.66 3.20
CA GLY A 103 20.80 -18.32 4.59
C GLY A 103 19.61 -17.70 5.32
N ASN A 104 18.42 -17.66 4.71
CA ASN A 104 17.22 -17.15 5.39
C ASN A 104 16.69 -18.19 6.37
N GLU A 105 16.40 -17.76 7.60
CA GLU A 105 15.81 -18.62 8.62
C GLU A 105 14.38 -19.02 8.24
N LEU A 106 14.00 -20.26 8.56
CA LEU A 106 12.71 -20.86 8.26
C LEU A 106 11.99 -21.11 9.58
N TYR A 107 10.71 -20.79 9.69
CA TYR A 107 9.96 -21.20 10.87
C TYR A 107 9.69 -22.72 10.84
N PRO A 108 9.76 -23.39 12.00
CA PRO A 108 9.26 -24.76 12.14
C PRO A 108 7.75 -24.78 11.88
N LYS A 109 7.27 -25.86 11.26
CA LYS A 109 5.86 -26.10 10.92
C LYS A 109 5.25 -27.22 11.74
N LEU A 110 4.01 -27.01 12.16
CA LEU A 110 3.12 -28.07 12.62
C LEU A 110 2.74 -29.01 11.47
N ALA A 111 2.24 -30.19 11.83
CA ALA A 111 1.73 -31.17 10.88
C ALA A 111 0.56 -30.64 10.02
N ASP A 112 -0.19 -29.67 10.51
CA ASP A 112 -1.28 -29.01 9.79
C ASP A 112 -0.79 -27.98 8.75
N GLY A 113 0.50 -27.62 8.78
CA GLY A 113 1.15 -26.68 7.88
C GLY A 113 1.28 -25.24 8.38
N ASN A 114 0.80 -24.92 9.60
CA ASN A 114 1.05 -23.65 10.27
C ASN A 114 2.51 -23.56 10.71
N GLU A 115 3.13 -22.40 10.51
CA GLU A 115 4.44 -22.08 11.07
C GLU A 115 4.31 -21.64 12.53
N ILE A 116 5.33 -21.90 13.35
CA ILE A 116 5.32 -21.59 14.79
C ILE A 116 6.45 -20.63 15.11
N LEU A 117 6.09 -19.53 15.77
CA LEU A 117 7.04 -18.67 16.49
C LEU A 117 7.37 -19.32 17.84
N TYR A 118 8.66 -19.56 18.08
CA TYR A 118 9.18 -19.92 19.41
C TYR A 118 9.61 -18.62 20.12
N ASP A 119 10.85 -18.51 20.62
CA ASP A 119 11.24 -17.36 21.46
C ASP A 119 11.60 -16.07 20.70
N ARG A 120 11.85 -16.16 19.39
CA ARG A 120 12.25 -15.00 18.57
C ARG A 120 11.76 -15.11 17.13
N PHE A 121 11.69 -13.98 16.45
CA PHE A 121 11.42 -13.96 15.02
C PHE A 121 12.54 -14.61 14.18
N ALA A 122 12.15 -15.15 13.02
CA ALA A 122 13.07 -15.59 11.98
C ALA A 122 13.52 -14.38 11.14
N TYR A 123 14.74 -14.45 10.60
CA TYR A 123 15.32 -13.39 9.80
C TYR A 123 15.79 -13.89 8.43
N THR A 124 15.75 -13.02 7.43
CA THR A 124 16.49 -13.22 6.18
C THR A 124 17.99 -13.19 6.44
N ALA A 125 18.78 -13.66 5.47
CA ALA A 125 20.25 -13.55 5.53
C ALA A 125 20.72 -12.09 5.66
N THR A 126 19.94 -11.14 5.13
CA THR A 126 20.18 -9.68 5.24
C THR A 126 19.68 -9.07 6.56
N GLY A 127 19.14 -9.88 7.48
CA GLY A 127 18.70 -9.40 8.79
C GLY A 127 17.28 -8.80 8.83
N VAL A 128 16.48 -8.98 7.77
CA VAL A 128 15.08 -8.54 7.74
C VAL A 128 14.22 -9.55 8.50
N MET A 129 13.46 -9.07 9.48
CA MET A 129 12.54 -9.89 10.29
C MET A 129 11.39 -10.45 9.44
N LYS A 130 10.91 -11.65 9.77
CA LYS A 130 9.76 -12.30 9.14
C LYS A 130 8.74 -12.71 10.19
N TYR A 131 7.46 -12.75 9.84
CA TYR A 131 6.42 -13.37 10.66
C TYR A 131 6.26 -14.85 10.28
N PRO A 132 5.84 -15.72 11.21
CA PRO A 132 5.38 -17.05 10.84
C PRO A 132 4.15 -16.92 9.94
N LEU A 133 3.88 -17.93 9.11
CA LEU A 133 2.69 -18.00 8.27
C LEU A 133 1.68 -19.03 8.76
N TYR A 134 0.38 -18.71 8.67
CA TYR A 134 -0.69 -19.69 8.80
C TYR A 134 -0.65 -20.69 7.62
N LYS A 135 -1.45 -21.76 7.70
CA LYS A 135 -1.61 -22.76 6.65
C LYS A 135 -2.04 -22.13 5.32
N ASP A 136 -2.92 -21.13 5.36
CA ASP A 136 -3.40 -20.34 4.22
C ASP A 136 -2.34 -19.38 3.64
N LYS A 137 -1.16 -19.32 4.27
CA LYS A 137 -0.01 -18.51 3.90
C LYS A 137 -0.16 -17.01 4.14
N ARG A 138 -1.06 -16.61 5.03
CA ARG A 138 -1.06 -15.25 5.61
C ARG A 138 -0.10 -15.17 6.80
N PRO A 139 0.51 -14.00 7.08
CA PRO A 139 1.31 -13.82 8.29
C PRO A 139 0.47 -13.99 9.56
N GLN A 140 1.06 -14.59 10.59
CA GLN A 140 0.48 -14.65 11.92
C GLN A 140 1.03 -13.50 12.75
N TYR A 141 0.18 -12.51 12.98
CA TYR A 141 0.43 -11.45 13.93
C TYR A 141 0.06 -11.91 15.33
N GLU A 142 0.83 -11.48 16.33
CA GLU A 142 0.41 -11.60 17.72
C GLU A 142 -0.83 -10.73 17.95
N LYS A 143 -1.63 -11.07 18.96
CA LYS A 143 -2.82 -10.29 19.32
C LYS A 143 -2.62 -9.59 20.64
N ASP A 144 -3.01 -8.32 20.69
CA ASP A 144 -3.13 -7.60 21.95
C ASP A 144 -4.08 -8.34 22.89
N ARG A 145 -3.70 -8.49 24.16
CA ARG A 145 -4.47 -9.30 25.11
C ARG A 145 -5.80 -8.65 25.46
N LEU A 146 -5.90 -7.32 25.41
CA LEU A 146 -7.06 -6.55 25.79
C LEU A 146 -7.97 -6.32 24.58
N THR A 147 -7.46 -5.71 23.52
CA THR A 147 -8.28 -5.35 22.35
C THR A 147 -8.55 -6.53 21.43
N LYS A 148 -7.69 -7.56 21.47
CA LYS A 148 -7.67 -8.70 20.52
C LYS A 148 -7.28 -8.31 19.09
N ASP A 149 -6.88 -7.06 18.87
CA ASP A 149 -6.31 -6.63 17.60
C ASP A 149 -4.96 -7.30 17.38
N GLU A 150 -4.66 -7.63 16.14
CA GLU A 150 -3.33 -8.04 15.73
C GLU A 150 -2.34 -6.87 15.86
N ILE A 151 -1.11 -7.14 16.28
CA ILE A 151 -0.10 -6.12 16.53
C ILE A 151 1.09 -6.23 15.56
N TYR A 152 1.51 -5.07 15.05
CA TYR A 152 2.76 -4.96 14.31
C TYR A 152 3.96 -4.96 15.26
N HIS A 153 5.07 -5.51 14.79
CA HIS A 153 6.35 -5.52 15.48
C HIS A 153 7.35 -4.57 14.83
N ILE A 154 8.14 -3.94 15.69
CA ILE A 154 9.36 -3.23 15.31
C ILE A 154 10.50 -4.24 15.37
N SER A 155 11.22 -4.41 14.28
CA SER A 155 12.38 -5.31 14.23
C SER A 155 13.44 -4.83 15.23
N PRO A 156 13.82 -5.65 16.22
CA PRO A 156 14.79 -5.24 17.23
C PRO A 156 16.19 -5.01 16.64
N LYS A 157 16.48 -5.58 15.46
CA LYS A 157 17.77 -5.40 14.77
C LYS A 157 17.86 -4.10 13.99
N THR A 158 16.75 -3.64 13.41
CA THR A 158 16.74 -2.49 12.48
C THR A 158 16.03 -1.28 13.04
N GLY A 159 15.23 -1.43 14.10
CA GLY A 159 14.39 -0.36 14.65
C GLY A 159 13.22 0.03 13.73
N THR A 160 12.95 -0.75 12.69
CA THR A 160 11.92 -0.45 11.69
C THR A 160 10.67 -1.30 11.91
N LEU A 161 9.48 -0.71 11.73
CA LEU A 161 8.23 -1.47 11.68
C LEU A 161 8.25 -2.48 10.54
N VAL A 162 7.72 -3.68 10.78
CA VAL A 162 7.65 -4.75 9.78
C VAL A 162 6.21 -5.17 9.56
N ILE A 163 5.79 -5.11 8.29
CA ILE A 163 4.54 -5.70 7.81
C ILE A 163 4.87 -7.11 7.32
N GLY A 164 4.13 -8.10 7.82
CA GLY A 164 4.27 -9.50 7.42
C GLY A 164 3.90 -9.72 5.96
N LYS A 165 4.54 -10.71 5.34
CA LYS A 165 4.35 -11.04 3.92
C LYS A 165 3.64 -12.37 3.75
N ASP A 166 2.82 -12.51 2.72
CA ASP A 166 2.23 -13.77 2.30
C ASP A 166 3.23 -14.67 1.53
N LYS A 167 2.80 -15.86 1.09
CA LYS A 167 3.63 -16.76 0.27
C LYS A 167 4.09 -16.16 -1.06
N ASP A 168 3.36 -15.19 -1.59
CA ASP A 168 3.63 -14.57 -2.89
C ASP A 168 4.55 -13.34 -2.73
N GLY A 169 4.89 -12.97 -1.49
CA GLY A 169 5.78 -11.88 -1.13
C GLY A 169 5.08 -10.53 -0.96
N ASN A 170 3.74 -10.50 -1.02
CA ASN A 170 2.99 -9.27 -0.77
C ASN A 170 2.88 -9.05 0.73
N GLU A 171 3.03 -7.81 1.17
CA GLU A 171 2.75 -7.42 2.54
C GLU A 171 1.24 -7.45 2.80
N VAL A 172 0.87 -7.86 4.01
CA VAL A 172 -0.52 -8.06 4.42
C VAL A 172 -0.74 -7.29 5.71
N TYR A 173 -1.74 -6.43 5.78
CA TYR A 173 -2.03 -5.70 7.01
C TYR A 173 -2.46 -6.64 8.15
N ALA A 174 -2.14 -6.24 9.37
CA ALA A 174 -2.72 -6.77 10.59
C ALA A 174 -4.21 -6.41 10.66
N LYS A 175 -4.98 -7.22 11.38
CA LYS A 175 -6.42 -7.10 11.54
C LYS A 175 -6.83 -6.70 12.95
N LYS A 176 -7.87 -5.89 13.04
CA LYS A 176 -8.59 -5.64 14.29
C LYS A 176 -9.39 -6.88 14.72
N ALA A 177 -9.88 -6.86 15.95
CA ALA A 177 -10.72 -7.92 16.49
C ALA A 177 -12.00 -8.18 15.67
N ASN A 178 -12.54 -7.15 15.01
CA ASN A 178 -13.69 -7.27 14.11
C ASN A 178 -13.35 -7.83 12.72
N GLY A 179 -12.07 -8.07 12.42
CA GLY A 179 -11.60 -8.60 11.14
C GLY A 179 -11.14 -7.56 10.12
N ASP A 180 -11.35 -6.27 10.38
CA ASP A 180 -10.90 -5.19 9.50
C ASP A 180 -9.38 -5.08 9.52
N GLU A 181 -8.77 -4.95 8.35
CA GLU A 181 -7.36 -4.59 8.24
C GLU A 181 -7.14 -3.11 8.64
N PHE A 182 -5.96 -2.80 9.16
CA PHE A 182 -5.64 -1.43 9.57
C PHE A 182 -4.19 -1.03 9.28
N TYR A 183 -4.01 0.25 8.95
CA TYR A 183 -2.70 0.84 8.69
C TYR A 183 -1.87 0.91 9.98
N PRO A 184 -0.59 0.51 9.95
CA PRO A 184 0.27 0.55 11.13
C PRO A 184 0.53 1.98 11.65
N ALA A 185 0.68 2.93 10.74
CA ALA A 185 0.85 4.35 11.04
C ALA A 185 0.54 5.19 9.79
N MET A 186 0.42 6.51 9.96
CA MET A 186 0.28 7.45 8.83
C MET A 186 1.49 7.33 7.87
N GLY A 187 1.21 7.18 6.57
CA GLY A 187 2.24 7.06 5.54
C GLY A 187 2.95 5.70 5.47
N ILE A 188 2.58 4.73 6.32
CA ILE A 188 3.12 3.38 6.25
C ILE A 188 2.05 2.44 5.68
N HIS A 189 2.36 1.85 4.53
CA HIS A 189 1.45 1.05 3.74
C HIS A 189 2.07 -0.30 3.40
N ALA A 190 1.25 -1.35 3.40
CA ALA A 190 1.60 -2.63 2.82
C ALA A 190 1.81 -2.47 1.31
N LYS A 191 2.75 -3.24 0.76
CA LYS A 191 3.10 -3.25 -0.65
C LYS A 191 3.03 -4.65 -1.25
N THR A 192 2.77 -4.72 -2.55
CA THR A 192 2.94 -5.95 -3.32
C THR A 192 4.42 -6.34 -3.35
N LYS A 193 4.71 -7.57 -3.76
CA LYS A 193 6.10 -8.01 -4.00
C LYS A 193 6.88 -7.11 -4.96
N ASP A 194 6.17 -6.43 -5.87
CA ASP A 194 6.72 -5.51 -6.88
C ASP A 194 6.80 -4.05 -6.36
N GLY A 195 6.41 -3.81 -5.11
CA GLY A 195 6.55 -2.52 -4.43
C GLY A 195 5.34 -1.56 -4.59
N PHE A 196 4.23 -1.99 -5.18
CA PHE A 196 3.02 -1.17 -5.31
C PHE A 196 2.23 -1.16 -4.00
N PRO A 197 1.76 -0.02 -3.49
CA PRO A 197 1.02 0.02 -2.24
C PRO A 197 -0.36 -0.63 -2.38
N ILE A 198 -0.83 -1.20 -1.26
CA ILE A 198 -2.07 -1.96 -1.12
C ILE A 198 -2.96 -1.23 -0.12
N TYR A 199 -4.24 -1.10 -0.44
CA TYR A 199 -5.23 -0.59 0.51
C TYR A 199 -5.61 -1.65 1.54
N ALA A 200 -5.79 -1.24 2.79
CA ALA A 200 -6.43 -2.07 3.80
C ALA A 200 -7.88 -2.37 3.39
N VAL A 201 -8.38 -3.54 3.78
CA VAL A 201 -9.77 -3.95 3.53
C VAL A 201 -10.54 -4.29 4.81
N SER A 202 -11.84 -4.04 4.82
CA SER A 202 -12.72 -4.50 5.89
C SER A 202 -12.87 -6.02 5.89
N ASP A 203 -13.47 -6.56 6.94
CA ASP A 203 -13.88 -7.96 7.03
C ASP A 203 -14.73 -8.44 5.83
N ASN A 204 -15.55 -7.54 5.27
CA ASN A 204 -16.40 -7.74 4.10
C ASN A 204 -15.69 -7.47 2.76
N GLY A 205 -14.39 -7.12 2.79
CA GLY A 205 -13.57 -6.86 1.61
C GLY A 205 -13.76 -5.47 0.99
N GLU A 206 -14.35 -4.52 1.72
CA GLU A 206 -14.46 -3.13 1.28
C GLU A 206 -13.14 -2.38 1.51
N ILE A 207 -12.80 -1.44 0.62
CA ILE A 207 -11.58 -0.64 0.76
C ILE A 207 -11.71 0.32 1.95
N ILE A 208 -10.69 0.33 2.81
CA ILE A 208 -10.50 1.30 3.88
C ILE A 208 -9.43 2.30 3.42
N PHE A 209 -9.83 3.55 3.19
CA PHE A 209 -8.87 4.60 2.84
C PHE A 209 -8.00 4.95 4.06
N PRO A 210 -6.69 5.18 3.86
CA PRO A 210 -5.85 5.72 4.91
C PRO A 210 -6.30 7.16 5.25
N LYS A 211 -6.04 7.59 6.48
CA LYS A 211 -6.38 8.94 6.96
C LYS A 211 -5.14 9.69 7.41
N ASP A 212 -5.12 11.00 7.18
CA ASP A 212 -4.12 11.89 7.75
C ASP A 212 -4.42 12.22 9.22
N VAL A 213 -3.58 13.06 9.83
CA VAL A 213 -3.75 13.50 11.23
C VAL A 213 -5.01 14.33 11.47
N GLU A 214 -5.60 14.92 10.43
CA GLU A 214 -6.83 15.70 10.52
C GLU A 214 -8.08 14.85 10.26
N GLY A 215 -7.90 13.58 9.91
CA GLY A 215 -8.96 12.64 9.59
C GLY A 215 -9.43 12.68 8.12
N ASN A 216 -8.73 13.40 7.23
CA ASN A 216 -9.01 13.37 5.81
C ASN A 216 -8.51 12.05 5.22
N GLU A 217 -9.36 11.38 4.46
CA GLU A 217 -8.96 10.22 3.67
C GLU A 217 -8.12 10.66 2.46
N TYR A 218 -7.16 9.82 2.06
CA TYR A 218 -6.36 10.06 0.86
C TYR A 218 -6.19 8.80 0.02
N TYR A 219 -5.84 8.99 -1.25
CA TYR A 219 -5.49 7.88 -2.14
C TYR A 219 -4.05 7.44 -1.90
N LEU A 220 -3.79 6.14 -1.93
CA LEU A 220 -2.42 5.64 -1.98
C LEU A 220 -1.81 6.06 -3.30
N LYS A 221 -0.51 6.35 -3.26
CA LYS A 221 0.22 6.85 -4.41
C LYS A 221 1.17 5.80 -4.96
N ASP A 222 1.29 5.72 -6.28
CA ASP A 222 2.30 4.88 -6.91
C ASP A 222 3.70 5.51 -6.83
N LYS A 223 4.69 4.86 -7.46
CA LYS A 223 6.08 5.33 -7.48
C LYS A 223 6.29 6.69 -8.17
N ASN A 224 5.29 7.16 -8.93
CA ASN A 224 5.32 8.42 -9.65
C ASN A 224 4.42 9.48 -8.98
N ASP A 225 3.97 9.23 -7.74
CA ASP A 225 3.09 10.11 -6.96
C ASP A 225 1.63 10.20 -7.49
N TYR A 226 1.18 9.24 -8.32
CA TYR A 226 -0.19 9.22 -8.85
C TYR A 226 -1.14 8.43 -7.97
N ASP A 227 -2.39 8.88 -7.89
CA ASP A 227 -3.42 8.24 -7.09
C ASP A 227 -3.81 6.87 -7.69
N ILE A 228 -3.74 5.84 -6.86
CA ILE A 228 -4.08 4.47 -7.22
C ILE A 228 -5.58 4.29 -7.13
N ILE A 229 -6.23 4.21 -8.30
CA ILE A 229 -7.68 4.00 -8.39
C ILE A 229 -8.10 2.53 -8.56
N TYR A 230 -7.13 1.61 -8.60
CA TYR A 230 -7.37 0.17 -8.71
C TYR A 230 -6.68 -0.58 -7.56
N SER A 231 -7.45 -1.36 -6.80
CA SER A 231 -6.94 -2.29 -5.79
C SER A 231 -7.27 -3.72 -6.20
N ALA A 232 -6.29 -4.60 -6.27
CA ALA A 232 -6.46 -5.99 -6.75
C ALA A 232 -7.23 -6.09 -8.09
N LYS A 233 -6.92 -5.19 -9.04
CA LYS A 233 -7.59 -5.05 -10.35
C LYS A 233 -9.07 -4.64 -10.30
N LYS A 234 -9.60 -4.25 -9.14
CA LYS A 234 -10.94 -3.70 -8.98
C LYS A 234 -10.86 -2.19 -8.84
N LEU A 235 -11.69 -1.48 -9.59
CA LEU A 235 -11.85 -0.02 -9.45
C LEU A 235 -12.37 0.28 -8.04
N LEU A 236 -11.83 1.34 -7.42
CA LEU A 236 -12.25 1.79 -6.10
C LEU A 236 -13.78 1.95 -6.00
N PRO A 237 -14.37 1.60 -4.84
CA PRO A 237 -15.83 1.58 -4.70
C PRO A 237 -16.47 2.95 -4.59
N ARG A 238 -15.72 3.93 -4.09
CA ARG A 238 -16.14 5.31 -3.82
C ARG A 238 -14.94 6.25 -3.87
N TYR A 239 -15.20 7.54 -3.82
CA TYR A 239 -14.19 8.56 -3.58
C TYR A 239 -13.70 8.55 -2.13
N ALA A 240 -12.45 8.94 -1.91
CA ALA A 240 -11.95 9.36 -0.60
C ALA A 240 -12.69 10.61 -0.12
N LYS A 241 -12.80 10.81 1.19
CA LYS A 241 -13.51 11.94 1.80
C LYS A 241 -12.63 12.75 2.74
N ASP A 242 -12.78 14.07 2.73
CA ASP A 242 -12.22 14.92 3.77
C ASP A 242 -12.95 14.70 5.12
N LYS A 243 -12.44 15.32 6.19
CA LYS A 243 -13.04 15.24 7.54
C LYS A 243 -14.46 15.81 7.65
N TYR A 244 -14.90 16.58 6.67
CA TYR A 244 -16.24 17.16 6.57
C TYR A 244 -17.18 16.32 5.69
N GLY A 245 -16.68 15.22 5.11
CA GLY A 245 -17.44 14.34 4.22
C GLY A 245 -17.46 14.77 2.75
N THR A 246 -16.72 15.80 2.36
CA THR A 246 -16.53 16.17 0.95
C THR A 246 -15.74 15.08 0.25
N GLU A 247 -16.29 14.54 -0.83
CA GLU A 247 -15.60 13.57 -1.67
C GLU A 247 -14.51 14.26 -2.50
N ILE A 248 -13.38 13.59 -2.65
CA ILE A 248 -12.18 14.09 -3.31
C ILE A 248 -11.95 13.24 -4.56
N TYR A 249 -11.82 13.87 -5.73
CA TYR A 249 -11.41 13.15 -6.93
C TYR A 249 -9.97 12.64 -6.81
N PRO A 250 -9.68 11.40 -7.20
CA PRO A 250 -8.29 10.96 -7.40
C PRO A 250 -7.66 11.73 -8.55
N VAL A 251 -6.36 11.90 -8.49
CA VAL A 251 -5.56 12.65 -9.46
C VAL A 251 -4.60 11.71 -10.18
N GLN A 252 -4.59 11.79 -11.51
CA GLN A 252 -3.65 11.05 -12.36
C GLN A 252 -2.86 12.01 -13.25
N GLU A 253 -1.60 11.67 -13.51
CA GLU A 253 -0.84 12.37 -14.54
C GLU A 253 -1.41 12.06 -15.92
N MET A 254 -1.47 13.12 -16.71
CA MET A 254 -1.61 13.03 -18.15
C MET A 254 -0.23 13.20 -18.75
N ILE A 255 0.09 12.39 -19.78
CA ILE A 255 1.24 12.65 -20.65
C ILE A 255 0.95 13.97 -21.38
N SER A 256 1.26 15.08 -20.72
CA SER A 256 1.25 16.41 -21.27
C SER A 256 2.63 17.01 -21.10
N ASP A 257 3.00 17.92 -21.98
CA ASP A 257 4.31 18.57 -21.99
C ASP A 257 4.62 19.34 -20.69
N PHE A 258 3.65 19.47 -19.79
CA PHE A 258 3.72 20.28 -18.57
C PHE A 258 3.60 19.48 -17.28
N GLY A 259 3.67 18.14 -17.32
CA GLY A 259 3.49 17.31 -16.11
C GLY A 259 2.16 17.62 -15.42
N SER A 260 1.10 17.75 -16.22
CA SER A 260 -0.20 18.20 -15.70
C SER A 260 -1.04 17.03 -15.21
N TYR A 261 -1.81 17.30 -14.18
CA TYR A 261 -2.65 16.31 -13.53
C TYR A 261 -4.13 16.54 -13.79
N MET A 262 -4.86 15.47 -14.06
CA MET A 262 -6.31 15.49 -14.23
C MET A 262 -6.97 14.70 -13.09
N GLU A 263 -8.08 15.21 -12.60
CA GLU A 263 -8.93 14.49 -11.66
C GLU A 263 -9.75 13.43 -12.41
N VAL A 264 -9.90 12.24 -11.84
CA VAL A 264 -10.49 11.07 -12.52
C VAL A 264 -11.83 10.69 -11.93
N ILE A 265 -12.82 10.46 -12.80
CA ILE A 265 -14.13 9.94 -12.40
C ILE A 265 -14.04 8.46 -12.06
N ILE A 266 -14.57 8.09 -10.89
CA ILE A 266 -14.77 6.71 -10.44
C ILE A 266 -16.24 6.32 -10.70
N ARG A 267 -16.44 5.17 -11.36
CA ARG A 267 -17.76 4.52 -11.56
C ARG A 267 -18.84 5.42 -12.18
N GLU A 268 -18.45 6.29 -13.11
CA GLU A 268 -19.37 7.20 -13.82
C GLU A 268 -20.24 8.07 -12.87
N LYS A 269 -19.68 8.46 -11.73
CA LYS A 269 -20.34 9.32 -10.73
C LYS A 269 -19.51 10.56 -10.48
N TYR A 270 -20.14 11.70 -10.30
CA TYR A 270 -19.46 12.87 -9.77
C TYR A 270 -19.19 12.71 -8.27
N ALA A 271 -18.07 13.28 -7.81
CA ALA A 271 -17.82 13.47 -6.39
C ALA A 271 -18.79 14.52 -5.81
N LEU A 272 -19.12 14.38 -4.53
CA LEU A 272 -20.02 15.25 -3.80
C LEU A 272 -19.29 16.23 -2.88
N ARG A 273 -19.73 17.48 -2.85
CA ARG A 273 -19.32 18.53 -1.90
C ARG A 273 -20.56 19.15 -1.28
N ASN A 274 -20.70 19.10 0.03
CA ASN A 274 -21.93 19.49 0.73
C ASN A 274 -23.18 18.78 0.18
N ASN A 275 -23.07 17.48 -0.13
CA ASN A 275 -24.11 16.66 -0.77
C ASN A 275 -24.50 17.09 -2.21
N GLU A 276 -23.80 18.04 -2.82
CA GLU A 276 -24.02 18.44 -4.21
C GLU A 276 -22.89 17.93 -5.12
N PRO A 277 -23.19 17.40 -6.31
CA PRO A 277 -22.16 16.97 -7.25
C PRO A 277 -21.35 18.16 -7.76
N TYR A 278 -20.06 17.96 -8.02
CA TYR A 278 -19.22 18.98 -8.64
C TYR A 278 -18.33 18.40 -9.73
N TYR A 279 -18.07 19.17 -10.79
CA TYR A 279 -17.32 18.69 -11.94
C TYR A 279 -15.85 18.45 -11.62
N PRO A 280 -15.24 17.36 -12.15
CA PRO A 280 -13.78 17.16 -12.13
C PRO A 280 -13.06 18.22 -12.98
N LEU A 281 -11.77 18.39 -12.73
CA LEU A 281 -10.88 19.29 -13.45
C LEU A 281 -9.94 18.52 -14.37
N ASP A 282 -9.77 19.05 -15.58
CA ASP A 282 -8.72 18.62 -16.48
C ASP A 282 -7.35 19.17 -16.08
N ALA A 283 -6.32 18.81 -16.85
CA ALA A 283 -4.94 19.22 -16.60
C ALA A 283 -4.72 20.75 -16.64
N TYR A 284 -5.57 21.47 -17.36
CA TYR A 284 -5.61 22.94 -17.45
C TYR A 284 -6.50 23.58 -16.38
N GLY A 285 -7.06 22.79 -15.47
CA GLY A 285 -7.97 23.29 -14.44
C GLY A 285 -9.33 23.72 -14.97
N ASN A 286 -9.71 23.26 -16.17
CA ASN A 286 -11.06 23.47 -16.69
C ASN A 286 -11.95 22.33 -16.23
N GLU A 287 -13.19 22.65 -15.88
CA GLU A 287 -14.18 21.62 -15.57
C GLU A 287 -14.50 20.78 -16.82
N TYR A 288 -14.86 19.52 -16.61
CA TYR A 288 -15.33 18.63 -17.67
C TYR A 288 -16.46 17.71 -17.16
N ILE A 289 -17.22 17.13 -18.10
CA ILE A 289 -18.41 16.32 -17.80
C ILE A 289 -18.18 14.84 -18.05
N ILE A 290 -19.01 14.02 -17.42
CA ILE A 290 -19.26 12.63 -17.78
C ILE A 290 -20.23 12.62 -18.96
N HIS A 291 -19.88 11.95 -20.06
CA HIS A 291 -20.79 11.75 -21.20
C HIS A 291 -21.70 10.55 -20.94
N LYS A 292 -22.69 10.71 -20.06
CA LYS A 292 -23.57 9.61 -19.66
C LYS A 292 -24.69 9.41 -20.68
N LYS A 293 -25.05 8.15 -20.89
CA LYS A 293 -26.20 7.76 -21.70
C LYS A 293 -27.30 7.19 -20.83
N ASP A 294 -28.54 7.47 -21.21
CA ASP A 294 -29.73 6.86 -20.59
C ASP A 294 -29.86 5.37 -21.00
N ALA A 295 -30.84 4.67 -20.44
CA ALA A 295 -31.13 3.28 -20.78
C ALA A 295 -31.49 3.04 -22.27
N LYS A 296 -31.83 4.10 -23.01
CA LYS A 296 -32.14 4.08 -24.45
C LYS A 296 -30.93 4.46 -25.32
N GLY A 297 -29.77 4.75 -24.71
CA GLY A 297 -28.56 5.16 -25.40
C GLY A 297 -28.53 6.65 -25.82
N ASN A 298 -29.51 7.45 -25.40
CA ASN A 298 -29.51 8.90 -25.63
C ASN A 298 -28.61 9.58 -24.61
N PHE A 299 -28.15 10.78 -24.94
CA PHE A 299 -27.37 11.59 -24.02
C PHE A 299 -28.25 12.03 -22.84
N ASP A 300 -27.83 11.71 -21.62
CA ASP A 300 -28.54 12.00 -20.38
C ASP A 300 -28.11 13.37 -19.86
N GLU A 301 -28.94 14.41 -20.10
CA GLU A 301 -28.65 15.78 -19.68
C GLU A 301 -28.52 15.91 -18.17
N GLU A 302 -29.42 15.30 -17.40
CA GLU A 302 -29.45 15.43 -15.93
C GLU A 302 -28.23 14.79 -15.30
N ALA A 303 -27.88 13.58 -15.74
CA ALA A 303 -26.74 12.88 -15.18
C ALA A 303 -25.39 13.40 -15.70
N SER A 304 -25.35 14.04 -16.88
CA SER A 304 -24.13 14.64 -17.43
C SER A 304 -23.91 16.07 -16.94
N PHE A 305 -24.98 16.81 -16.64
CA PHE A 305 -24.93 18.23 -16.25
C PHE A 305 -25.70 18.54 -14.95
N PRO A 306 -25.37 17.89 -13.83
CA PRO A 306 -26.17 18.00 -12.62
C PRO A 306 -26.21 19.41 -12.00
N ILE A 307 -25.28 20.30 -12.36
CA ILE A 307 -25.16 21.65 -11.78
C ILE A 307 -25.04 22.79 -12.83
N SER A 308 -25.42 22.56 -14.09
CA SER A 308 -25.23 23.46 -15.27
C SER A 308 -23.94 23.18 -16.09
N TYR A 309 -23.58 24.02 -17.05
CA TYR A 309 -22.41 23.82 -17.90
C TYR A 309 -21.09 23.76 -17.10
N PRO A 310 -20.11 22.95 -17.56
CA PRO A 310 -18.73 23.06 -17.08
C PRO A 310 -18.13 24.40 -17.48
N ILE A 311 -17.20 24.90 -16.68
CA ILE A 311 -16.56 26.20 -16.90
C ILE A 311 -15.03 26.12 -16.89
N THR A 312 -14.39 27.06 -17.58
CA THR A 312 -12.94 27.25 -17.48
C THR A 312 -12.57 27.84 -16.11
N ASN A 313 -11.28 27.82 -15.79
CA ASN A 313 -10.77 28.42 -14.55
C ASN A 313 -10.98 29.96 -14.44
N ASP A 314 -11.29 30.62 -15.55
CA ASP A 314 -11.66 32.04 -15.63
C ASP A 314 -13.15 32.25 -15.92
N LYS A 315 -13.97 31.22 -15.65
CA LYS A 315 -15.44 31.23 -15.67
C LYS A 315 -16.09 31.32 -17.04
N LEU A 316 -15.38 31.13 -18.15
CA LEU A 316 -16.05 31.01 -19.44
C LEU A 316 -16.82 29.69 -19.51
N VAL A 317 -18.03 29.74 -20.06
CA VAL A 317 -18.85 28.54 -20.21
C VAL A 317 -18.31 27.65 -21.33
N ILE A 318 -18.17 26.37 -21.03
CA ILE A 318 -17.75 25.31 -21.94
C ILE A 318 -18.98 24.54 -22.42
N ILE A 319 -19.13 24.43 -23.73
CA ILE A 319 -20.19 23.64 -24.37
C ILE A 319 -19.54 22.34 -24.89
N PRO A 320 -19.86 21.17 -24.32
CA PRO A 320 -19.26 19.93 -24.76
C PRO A 320 -19.73 19.52 -26.15
N LYS A 321 -18.87 18.77 -26.84
CA LYS A 321 -19.15 18.23 -28.18
C LYS A 321 -19.82 16.86 -28.06
N VAL A 322 -21.06 16.74 -28.53
CA VAL A 322 -21.83 15.48 -28.55
C VAL A 322 -22.19 15.16 -29.99
N LYS A 323 -21.85 13.95 -30.46
CA LYS A 323 -22.04 13.53 -31.87
C LYS A 323 -21.49 14.57 -32.87
N ASN A 324 -20.29 15.08 -32.60
CA ASN A 324 -19.60 16.10 -33.40
C ASN A 324 -20.28 17.47 -33.51
N LYS A 325 -21.28 17.77 -32.67
CA LYS A 325 -21.98 19.07 -32.65
C LYS A 325 -21.93 19.69 -31.25
N PRO A 326 -21.99 21.03 -31.14
CA PRO A 326 -22.13 21.68 -29.85
C PRO A 326 -23.46 21.25 -29.19
N TYR A 327 -23.39 20.81 -27.95
CA TYR A 327 -24.57 20.40 -27.20
C TYR A 327 -25.05 21.52 -26.27
N ILE A 328 -26.05 22.26 -26.74
CA ILE A 328 -26.66 23.36 -25.98
C ILE A 328 -27.79 22.78 -25.12
N LEU A 329 -27.65 22.87 -23.80
CA LEU A 329 -28.66 22.51 -22.81
C LEU A 329 -29.94 23.29 -23.03
N LYS A 330 -31.09 22.59 -22.99
CA LYS A 330 -32.41 23.22 -23.19
C LYS A 330 -32.72 24.26 -22.12
N ASN A 331 -32.35 23.95 -20.87
CA ASN A 331 -32.59 24.77 -19.69
C ASN A 331 -31.27 25.20 -19.02
N GLY A 332 -30.21 25.35 -19.80
CA GLY A 332 -28.90 25.73 -19.27
C GLY A 332 -28.88 27.14 -18.69
N VAL A 333 -28.11 27.34 -17.62
CA VAL A 333 -27.88 28.66 -17.01
C VAL A 333 -26.39 28.98 -17.06
N PRO A 334 -25.96 30.00 -17.84
CA PRO A 334 -26.78 30.94 -18.61
C PRO A 334 -27.40 30.29 -19.87
N TYR A 335 -28.44 30.92 -20.42
CA TYR A 335 -29.01 30.53 -21.71
C TYR A 335 -28.00 30.80 -22.82
N LEU A 336 -27.76 29.81 -23.69
CA LEU A 336 -26.77 29.89 -24.75
C LEU A 336 -27.39 29.59 -26.11
N THR A 337 -26.78 30.18 -27.14
CA THR A 337 -27.05 29.90 -28.55
C THR A 337 -25.73 29.63 -29.27
N SER A 338 -25.79 29.10 -30.49
CA SER A 338 -24.59 28.88 -31.32
C SER A 338 -23.79 30.16 -31.58
N LYS A 339 -24.44 31.33 -31.55
CA LYS A 339 -23.78 32.65 -31.70
C LYS A 339 -22.84 32.98 -30.53
N ASN A 340 -22.98 32.30 -29.40
CA ASN A 340 -22.12 32.54 -28.23
C ASN A 340 -20.77 31.82 -28.31
N ILE A 341 -20.63 30.85 -29.22
CA ILE A 341 -19.41 30.05 -29.40
C ILE A 341 -18.31 30.92 -30.02
N MET A 342 -17.19 31.07 -29.32
CA MET A 342 -16.02 31.82 -29.80
C MET A 342 -14.97 30.93 -30.49
N GLY A 343 -14.99 29.62 -30.21
CA GLY A 343 -13.96 28.69 -30.71
C GLY A 343 -14.00 27.33 -30.02
N LEU A 344 -12.91 26.59 -30.17
CA LEU A 344 -12.69 25.28 -29.55
C LEU A 344 -11.71 25.38 -28.38
N LEU A 345 -11.98 24.64 -27.32
CA LEU A 345 -11.13 24.44 -26.16
C LEU A 345 -10.27 23.19 -26.38
N PHE A 346 -8.97 23.33 -26.13
CA PHE A 346 -8.05 22.20 -26.14
C PHE A 346 -8.23 21.33 -24.89
N ARG A 347 -8.25 20.02 -25.08
CA ARG A 347 -8.23 18.98 -24.04
C ARG A 347 -7.12 17.99 -24.38
N ASP A 348 -6.27 17.64 -23.42
CA ASP A 348 -5.03 16.88 -23.70
C ASP A 348 -5.22 15.61 -24.54
N ARG A 349 -6.24 14.79 -24.25
CA ARG A 349 -6.50 13.54 -25.01
C ARG A 349 -7.38 13.71 -26.25
N LEU A 350 -8.07 14.85 -26.37
CA LEU A 350 -9.09 15.05 -27.40
C LEU A 350 -8.71 16.15 -28.40
N GLY A 351 -7.60 16.86 -28.15
CA GLY A 351 -7.23 18.06 -28.90
C GLY A 351 -8.28 19.17 -28.74
N PHE A 352 -8.46 19.98 -29.77
CA PHE A 352 -9.53 20.99 -29.84
C PHE A 352 -10.90 20.31 -29.99
N HIS A 353 -11.54 20.03 -28.87
CA HIS A 353 -12.72 19.16 -28.81
C HIS A 353 -13.99 19.90 -28.39
N ASP A 354 -13.99 20.46 -27.19
CA ASP A 354 -15.14 21.16 -26.66
C ASP A 354 -15.22 22.58 -27.22
N PHE A 355 -16.37 23.20 -27.15
CA PHE A 355 -16.56 24.58 -27.57
C PHE A 355 -16.44 25.50 -26.36
N ILE A 356 -15.82 26.66 -26.57
CA ILE A 356 -15.76 27.71 -25.55
C ILE A 356 -16.61 28.91 -25.99
N THR A 357 -17.21 29.60 -25.04
CA THR A 357 -18.07 30.76 -25.27
C THR A 357 -17.48 32.03 -24.70
N HIS A 358 -17.94 33.19 -25.18
CA HIS A 358 -17.63 34.49 -24.56
C HIS A 358 -18.49 34.81 -23.33
N ILE A 359 -19.35 33.88 -22.92
CA ILE A 359 -20.27 34.08 -21.81
C ILE A 359 -19.62 33.61 -20.51
N TYR A 360 -19.74 34.45 -19.49
CA TYR A 360 -19.29 34.13 -18.14
C TYR A 360 -20.38 33.36 -17.39
N SER A 361 -19.95 32.33 -16.65
CA SER A 361 -20.81 31.64 -15.71
C SER A 361 -21.06 32.49 -14.46
N ILE A 362 -22.24 32.30 -13.89
CA ILE A 362 -22.60 32.83 -12.57
C ILE A 362 -21.90 32.06 -11.45
N ARG A 363 -21.47 30.82 -11.70
CA ARG A 363 -20.72 30.01 -10.72
C ARG A 363 -19.26 30.41 -10.71
N ASP A 364 -18.66 30.33 -9.53
CA ASP A 364 -17.20 30.37 -9.40
C ASP A 364 -16.59 29.05 -9.87
N SER A 365 -15.47 29.14 -10.61
CA SER A 365 -14.64 27.96 -10.84
C SER A 365 -13.93 27.61 -9.55
N ARG A 366 -13.89 26.31 -9.24
CA ARG A 366 -13.12 25.80 -8.10
C ARG A 366 -11.62 25.66 -8.40
N SER A 367 -11.22 25.72 -9.68
CA SER A 367 -9.82 25.60 -10.05
C SER A 367 -9.07 26.88 -9.71
N THR A 368 -7.79 26.72 -9.35
CA THR A 368 -6.83 27.82 -9.41
C THR A 368 -6.65 28.27 -10.86
N LYS A 369 -6.24 29.53 -11.04
CA LYS A 369 -6.04 30.14 -12.36
C LYS A 369 -4.86 29.46 -13.06
N LYS A 370 -5.13 28.64 -14.07
CA LYS A 370 -4.14 27.99 -14.92
C LYS A 370 -4.25 28.52 -16.35
N MET A 371 -3.22 28.28 -17.15
CA MET A 371 -3.24 28.59 -18.58
C MET A 371 -4.09 27.55 -19.31
N TYR A 372 -4.78 27.92 -20.39
CA TYR A 372 -5.43 26.95 -21.29
C TYR A 372 -5.39 27.44 -22.73
N LYS A 373 -5.55 26.50 -23.69
CA LYS A 373 -5.45 26.78 -25.12
C LYS A 373 -6.82 26.80 -25.78
N ILE A 374 -7.04 27.77 -26.66
CA ILE A 374 -8.25 27.90 -27.48
C ILE A 374 -7.90 28.07 -28.95
N LEU A 375 -8.75 27.57 -29.83
CA LEU A 375 -8.71 27.83 -31.27
C LEU A 375 -9.95 28.64 -31.66
N LEU A 376 -9.77 29.93 -31.95
CA LEU A 376 -10.88 30.81 -32.28
C LEU A 376 -11.56 30.41 -33.59
N SER A 377 -12.88 30.60 -33.66
CA SER A 377 -13.66 30.34 -34.87
C SER A 377 -13.10 31.12 -36.07
N GLY A 378 -12.76 30.39 -37.14
CA GLY A 378 -12.15 30.98 -38.35
C GLY A 378 -10.63 31.25 -38.25
N SER A 379 -10.00 30.91 -37.12
CA SER A 379 -8.55 30.99 -36.93
C SER A 379 -7.89 29.63 -37.12
N SER A 380 -6.67 29.63 -37.67
CA SER A 380 -5.75 28.47 -37.64
C SER A 380 -4.71 28.58 -36.51
N ARG A 381 -4.64 29.73 -35.84
CA ARG A 381 -3.70 29.98 -34.74
C ARG A 381 -4.38 29.71 -33.41
N GLU A 382 -3.72 28.91 -32.57
CA GLU A 382 -4.09 28.75 -31.18
C GLU A 382 -3.77 30.00 -30.36
N VAL A 383 -4.60 30.27 -29.35
CA VAL A 383 -4.42 31.34 -28.38
C VAL A 383 -4.25 30.69 -27.01
N ILE A 384 -3.15 31.02 -26.33
CA ILE A 384 -2.93 30.65 -24.94
C ILE A 384 -3.56 31.74 -24.08
N ARG A 385 -4.52 31.37 -23.24
CA ARG A 385 -5.19 32.30 -22.33
C ARG A 385 -4.62 32.13 -20.93
N ASN A 386 -4.09 33.23 -20.41
CA ASN A 386 -3.65 33.35 -19.02
C ASN A 386 -4.57 34.32 -18.31
N ARG A 387 -5.20 33.91 -17.21
CA ARG A 387 -5.70 34.88 -16.24
C ARG A 387 -4.49 35.37 -15.44
N PHE A 388 -3.64 36.19 -16.08
CA PHE A 388 -2.68 37.01 -15.37
C PHE A 388 -3.45 37.66 -14.22
N ILE A 389 -2.95 37.46 -13.00
CA ILE A 389 -3.23 38.35 -11.88
C ILE A 389 -3.20 39.74 -12.51
N HIS A 390 -4.31 40.47 -12.47
CA HIS A 390 -4.22 41.90 -12.68
C HIS A 390 -3.17 42.34 -11.68
N ASN A 391 -1.93 42.56 -12.16
CA ASN A 391 -0.98 43.38 -11.44
C ASN A 391 -1.82 44.59 -11.09
N ARG A 392 -2.09 44.76 -9.80
CA ARG A 392 -2.55 46.04 -9.28
C ARG A 392 -1.67 47.04 -10.01
N VAL A 393 -2.28 47.84 -10.86
CA VAL A 393 -1.66 49.08 -11.33
C VAL A 393 -1.19 49.73 -10.04
N ALA A 394 0.12 49.74 -9.83
CA ALA A 394 0.72 50.51 -8.77
C ALA A 394 0.26 51.93 -9.02
N LYS A 395 -0.75 52.38 -8.29
CA LYS A 395 -0.99 53.80 -8.16
C LYS A 395 0.23 54.35 -7.45
N THR A 396 0.94 55.14 -8.24
CA THR A 396 1.99 56.12 -7.99
C THR A 396 2.04 56.64 -6.54
N PRO A 397 3.25 56.86 -6.00
CA PRO A 397 3.48 57.34 -4.63
C PRO A 397 3.05 58.80 -4.43
N THR A 398 3.14 59.24 -3.16
CA THR A 398 3.09 60.61 -2.57
C THR A 398 1.72 61.04 -2.02
N LEU A 399 1.58 61.62 -0.82
CA LEU A 399 2.40 62.49 0.07
C LEU A 399 1.86 62.38 1.53
N PRO A 400 2.25 63.24 2.50
CA PRO A 400 3.52 63.44 3.18
C PRO A 400 3.48 62.96 4.66
N ASP A 401 4.66 63.07 5.26
CA ASP A 401 4.97 63.09 6.69
C ASP A 401 3.94 63.81 7.58
N GLU A 402 3.54 63.16 8.68
CA GLU A 402 3.20 63.80 9.96
C GLU A 402 3.12 62.72 11.07
N THR A 403 4.18 62.62 11.87
CA THR A 403 4.07 62.19 13.28
C THR A 403 4.00 63.47 14.16
N PRO A 404 3.60 63.46 15.45
CA PRO A 404 3.60 62.32 16.39
C PRO A 404 2.49 62.30 17.50
N LYS A 405 2.61 61.26 18.35
CA LYS A 405 2.12 61.10 19.75
C LYS A 405 0.69 60.55 19.97
N LYS A 406 0.63 59.36 20.59
CA LYS A 406 0.26 59.24 22.02
C LYS A 406 0.53 57.82 22.58
N LYS A 407 0.87 57.82 23.87
CA LYS A 407 1.16 56.68 24.76
C LYS A 407 -0.11 55.91 25.16
N GLY A 408 0.06 54.63 25.47
CA GLY A 408 -0.86 53.77 26.24
C GLY A 408 -0.53 52.30 25.97
N ILE A 409 0.44 51.68 26.64
CA ILE A 409 0.28 50.83 27.85
C ILE A 409 -1.05 50.05 27.88
N TRP A 410 -1.02 48.75 27.57
CA TRP A 410 -1.37 47.61 28.45
C TRP A 410 -1.56 46.32 27.63
N SER A 411 -1.21 45.19 28.26
CA SER A 411 -1.47 43.78 27.88
C SER A 411 -0.50 43.11 26.90
N SER A 412 0.42 42.32 27.47
CA SER A 412 0.82 40.99 26.98
C SER A 412 1.61 40.27 28.07
N PHE A 413 0.87 39.70 29.01
CA PHE A 413 1.31 38.54 29.79
C PHE A 413 1.07 37.33 28.87
N ILE A 414 2.13 36.71 28.34
CA ILE A 414 2.21 35.30 27.87
C ILE A 414 3.70 35.05 27.61
N LEU A 415 4.41 34.53 28.60
CA LEU A 415 5.65 33.77 28.41
C LEU A 415 5.99 33.05 29.72
N LEU A 416 5.44 31.85 29.93
CA LEU A 416 6.03 30.75 30.71
C LEU A 416 5.00 29.62 30.76
N ILE A 417 5.26 28.53 30.05
CA ILE A 417 4.97 27.12 30.41
C ILE A 417 5.56 26.30 29.26
N VAL A 418 6.87 26.13 29.31
CA VAL A 418 7.61 25.01 28.72
C VAL A 418 8.63 24.65 29.80
N PHE A 419 8.79 23.34 30.07
CA PHE A 419 9.57 22.71 31.16
C PHE A 419 8.81 22.42 32.47
N ALA A 420 7.96 21.39 32.46
CA ALA A 420 7.69 20.57 33.65
C ALA A 420 6.98 19.23 33.33
N VAL A 421 7.53 18.39 32.44
CA VAL A 421 7.15 16.95 32.39
C VAL A 421 8.36 16.10 31.97
N ILE A 422 9.48 16.21 32.68
CA ILE A 422 10.53 15.19 32.71
C ILE A 422 11.03 15.13 34.15
N GLY A 423 10.74 14.04 34.85
CA GLY A 423 11.33 13.77 36.16
C GLY A 423 10.33 13.31 37.22
N CYS A 424 9.72 12.14 37.03
CA CYS A 424 9.15 11.36 38.13
C CYS A 424 8.88 9.93 37.62
N PHE A 425 9.90 9.08 37.55
CA PHE A 425 9.76 7.61 37.64
C PHE A 425 11.15 6.97 37.81
N ILE A 426 11.80 7.24 38.94
CA ILE A 426 12.83 6.37 39.51
C ILE A 426 12.57 6.37 41.01
N PHE A 427 12.12 5.23 41.55
CA PHE A 427 12.34 4.71 42.91
C PHE A 427 11.20 3.75 43.26
N PHE A 428 11.44 2.44 43.15
CA PHE A 428 11.00 1.43 44.12
C PHE A 428 11.52 0.05 43.68
N ALA A 429 12.65 -0.38 44.24
CA ALA A 429 13.01 -1.80 44.37
C ALA A 429 14.23 -1.99 45.29
N VAL A 430 14.05 -1.84 46.61
CA VAL A 430 14.87 -2.54 47.62
C VAL A 430 13.97 -2.88 48.81
N ARG A 431 13.56 -4.15 48.92
CA ARG A 431 13.30 -4.96 50.14
C ARG A 431 12.29 -6.08 49.86
N ARG A 432 12.78 -7.26 49.51
CA ARG A 432 12.70 -8.50 50.31
C ARG A 432 13.41 -9.63 49.59
#